data_AF-A0A2D5AG36-F1
#
_entry.id   AF-A0A2D5AG36-F1
#
_cell.length_a   1.000
_cell.length_b   1.000
_cell.length_c   1.000
_cell.angle_alpha   90.00
_cell.angle_beta   90.00
_cell.angle_gamma   90.00
#
_symmetry.space_group_name_H-M   'P 1'
#
loop_
_entity.id
_entity.type
_entity.pdbx_description
1 polymer ?
#
loop_
_entity_poly.entity_id
_entity_poly.type
_entity_poly.pdbx_seq_one_letter_code
_entity_poly.pdbx_strand_id
1 'polypeptide(L)'
;RNGAFHQVDLRIDRKWFFDNWSLDVFADLQNITAAAPPQPDQLDVVRDPATGRPIPSTSNPSFYDPRFISTATGSILPGLGMIVEL
;
A
#
# COMPACT_ATOMS: atom_id res chain seq x y z
N ARG A 1 17.14 -3.28 -2.74
CA ARG A 1 16.74 -3.70 -1.37
C ARG A 1 15.86 -2.60 -0.82
N ASN A 2 14.64 -2.91 -0.39
CA ASN A 2 13.71 -1.89 0.10
C ASN A 2 14.28 -1.28 1.40
N GLY A 3 14.07 0.02 1.60
CA GLY A 3 14.41 0.69 2.84
C GLY A 3 13.61 0.12 4.02
N ALA A 4 14.08 0.37 5.25
CA ALA A 4 13.33 0.01 6.44
C ALA A 4 11.98 0.76 6.45
N PHE A 5 10.92 0.05 6.85
CA PHE A 5 9.59 0.63 7.06
C PHE A 5 8.95 -0.04 8.28
N HIS A 6 7.89 0.57 8.80
CA HIS A 6 7.09 0.00 9.88
C HIS A 6 5.61 0.12 9.52
N GLN A 7 4.85 -0.88 9.93
CA GLN A 7 3.41 -0.94 9.81
C GLN A 7 2.85 -1.39 11.16
N VAL A 8 1.71 -0.82 11.54
CA VAL A 8 0.97 -1.23 12.73
C VAL A 8 -0.42 -1.66 12.31
N ASP A 9 -0.88 -2.78 12.86
CA ASP A 9 -2.25 -3.27 12.73
C ASP A 9 -2.92 -3.22 14.11
N LEU A 10 -4.20 -2.88 14.15
CA LEU A 10 -4.99 -2.81 15.37
C LEU A 10 -6.22 -3.71 15.24
N ARG A 11 -6.51 -4.49 16.27
CA ARG A 11 -7.74 -5.28 16.39
C ARG A 11 -8.34 -5.11 17.77
N ILE A 12 -9.66 -4.97 17.81
CA ILE A 12 -10.46 -4.94 19.04
C ILE A 12 -11.53 -6.02 18.92
N ASP A 13 -11.58 -6.90 19.92
CA ASP A 13 -12.54 -7.99 20.02
C ASP A 13 -13.47 -7.84 21.22
N ARG A 14 -14.64 -8.49 21.12
CA ARG A 14 -15.61 -8.62 22.21
C ARG A 14 -16.22 -10.02 22.15
N LYS A 15 -15.90 -10.82 23.17
CA LYS A 15 -16.49 -12.15 23.37
C LYS A 15 -17.66 -12.13 24.35
N TRP A 16 -18.73 -12.81 24.00
CA TRP A 16 -19.90 -13.11 24.83
C TRP A 16 -20.02 -14.63 25.00
N PHE A 17 -20.29 -15.06 26.22
CA PHE A 17 -20.49 -16.47 26.55
C PHE A 17 -21.97 -16.72 26.85
N PHE A 18 -22.50 -17.79 26.26
CA PHE A 18 -23.84 -18.32 26.50
C PHE A 18 -23.72 -19.75 27.05
N ASP A 19 -24.83 -20.33 27.50
CA ASP A 19 -24.82 -21.63 28.20
C ASP A 19 -24.25 -22.78 27.36
N ASN A 20 -24.38 -22.70 26.03
CA ASN A 20 -24.05 -23.78 25.10
C ASN A 20 -23.22 -23.30 23.91
N TRP A 21 -22.79 -22.05 23.87
CA TRP A 21 -22.02 -21.49 22.76
C TRP A 21 -21.39 -20.14 23.15
N SER A 22 -20.48 -19.64 22.32
CA SER A 22 -19.94 -18.28 22.46
C SER A 22 -19.89 -17.54 21.14
N LEU A 23 -20.00 -16.22 21.22
CA LEU A 23 -19.87 -15.28 20.11
C LEU A 23 -18.68 -14.38 20.36
N ASP A 24 -17.77 -14.27 19.41
CA ASP A 24 -16.73 -13.25 19.40
C ASP A 24 -16.88 -12.36 18.16
N VAL A 25 -17.05 -11.06 18.34
CA VAL A 25 -17.11 -10.08 17.26
C VAL A 25 -15.89 -9.17 17.35
N PHE A 26 -15.25 -8.93 16.22
CA PHE A 26 -14.06 -8.10 16.16
C PHE A 26 -14.10 -7.08 15.02
N ALA A 27 -13.43 -5.96 15.25
CA ALA A 27 -13.10 -4.98 14.24
C ALA A 27 -11.58 -4.90 14.10
N ASP A 28 -11.08 -4.90 12.87
CA ASP A 28 -9.66 -4.76 12.56
C ASP A 28 -9.40 -3.56 11.64
N LEU A 29 -8.26 -2.91 11.88
CA LEU A 29 -7.70 -1.87 11.03
C LEU A 29 -6.26 -2.29 10.71
N GLN A 30 -6.01 -2.68 9.46
CA GLN A 30 -4.67 -2.99 9.00
C GLN A 30 -4.00 -1.72 8.48
N ASN A 31 -2.70 -1.63 8.71
CA ASN A 31 -1.86 -0.50 8.33
C ASN A 31 -2.38 0.85 8.82
N ILE A 32 -2.66 0.97 10.13
CA ILE A 32 -3.14 2.24 10.71
C ILE A 32 -2.15 3.41 10.54
N THR A 33 -0.89 3.10 10.23
CA THR A 33 0.14 4.09 9.91
C THR A 33 0.07 4.59 8.47
N ALA A 34 -0.80 4.02 7.63
CA ALA A 34 -0.85 4.24 6.18
C ALA A 34 0.54 4.12 5.52
N ALA A 35 1.39 3.25 6.07
CA ALA A 35 2.75 3.09 5.60
C ALA A 35 2.74 2.63 4.14
N ALA A 36 3.54 3.31 3.32
CA ALA A 36 3.84 2.94 1.94
C ALA A 36 5.26 2.36 1.92
N PRO A 37 5.42 1.02 1.95
CA PRO A 37 6.74 0.41 1.97
C PRO A 37 7.57 0.91 0.77
N PRO A 38 8.86 1.25 0.94
CA PRO A 38 9.70 1.69 -0.16
C PRO A 38 9.73 0.63 -1.26
N GLN A 39 9.40 1.04 -2.48
CA GLN A 39 9.46 0.21 -3.67
C GLN A 39 10.38 0.89 -4.70
N PRO A 40 11.03 0.11 -5.58
CA PRO A 40 11.77 0.70 -6.70
C PRO A 40 10.84 1.56 -7.55
N ASP A 41 11.27 2.77 -7.86
CA ASP A 41 10.56 3.62 -8.80
C ASP A 41 10.49 2.93 -10.17
N GLN A 42 9.35 3.10 -10.84
CA GLN A 42 9.22 2.69 -12.22
C GLN A 42 9.94 3.71 -13.11
N LEU A 43 10.82 3.20 -13.98
CA LEU A 43 11.49 4.03 -14.98
C LEU A 43 10.57 4.23 -16.19
N ASP A 44 10.44 5.49 -16.59
CA ASP A 44 9.86 5.93 -17.86
C ASP A 44 10.80 6.98 -18.48
N VAL A 45 10.42 7.52 -19.63
CA VAL A 45 11.12 8.64 -20.29
C VAL A 45 10.29 9.91 -20.18
N VAL A 46 10.96 11.06 -20.18
CA VAL A 46 10.27 12.34 -20.33
C VAL A 46 9.62 12.40 -21.71
N ARG A 47 8.32 12.76 -21.74
CA ARG A 47 7.50 12.81 -22.96
C ARG A 47 6.87 14.18 -23.14
N ASP A 48 6.68 14.56 -24.39
CA ASP A 48 5.93 15.75 -24.77
C ASP A 48 4.45 15.60 -24.33
N PRO A 49 3.90 16.52 -23.52
CA PRO A 49 2.53 16.39 -23.01
C PRO A 49 1.44 16.47 -24.08
N ALA A 50 1.70 17.11 -25.22
CA ALA A 50 0.72 17.29 -26.30
C ALA A 50 0.71 16.12 -27.29
N THR A 51 1.85 15.45 -27.48
CA THR A 51 2.04 14.42 -28.51
C THR A 51 2.40 13.03 -27.97
N GLY A 52 2.79 12.93 -26.69
CA GLY A 52 3.18 11.68 -26.03
C GLY A 52 4.53 11.10 -26.48
N ARG A 53 5.25 11.79 -27.37
CA ARG A 53 6.54 11.33 -27.91
C ARG A 53 7.65 11.52 -26.88
N PRO A 54 8.59 10.56 -26.73
CA PRO A 54 9.79 10.74 -25.92
C PRO A 54 10.63 11.94 -26.39
N ILE A 55 11.14 12.73 -25.45
CA ILE A 55 11.99 13.89 -25.72
C ILE A 55 13.47 13.48 -25.59
N PRO A 56 14.28 13.53 -26.67
CA PRO A 56 15.71 13.19 -26.61
C PRO A 56 16.46 14.08 -25.62
N SER A 57 17.42 13.50 -24.90
CA SER A 57 18.23 14.21 -23.92
C SER A 57 19.16 15.21 -24.60
N THR A 58 19.19 16.45 -24.10
CA THR A 58 20.15 17.47 -24.54
C THR A 58 21.50 17.34 -23.83
N SER A 59 21.54 16.66 -22.67
CA SER A 59 22.74 16.48 -21.86
C SER A 59 23.50 15.20 -22.19
N ASN A 60 22.80 14.17 -22.70
CA ASN A 60 23.39 12.91 -23.12
C ASN A 60 22.91 12.52 -24.54
N PRO A 61 23.64 12.96 -25.59
CA PRO A 61 23.27 12.67 -26.97
C PRO A 61 23.10 11.17 -27.25
N SER A 62 22.08 10.80 -28.01
CA SER A 62 21.64 9.40 -28.29
C SER A 62 20.81 8.73 -27.20
N PHE A 63 20.49 9.41 -26.10
CA PHE A 63 19.63 8.89 -25.03
C PHE A 63 18.38 9.77 -24.82
N TYR A 64 17.44 9.27 -24.01
CA TYR A 64 16.28 10.03 -23.52
C TYR A 64 16.47 10.35 -22.03
N ASP A 65 15.91 11.47 -21.58
CA ASP A 65 15.95 11.82 -20.15
C ASP A 65 15.04 10.87 -19.34
N PRO A 66 15.53 10.28 -18.24
CA PRO A 66 14.76 9.36 -17.42
C PRO A 66 13.74 10.11 -16.56
N ARG A 67 12.58 9.47 -16.36
CA ARG A 67 11.54 9.88 -15.42
C ARG A 67 11.29 8.73 -14.45
N PHE A 68 11.51 8.96 -13.16
CA PHE A 68 11.22 7.99 -12.12
C PHE A 68 9.84 8.26 -11.53
N ILE A 69 8.98 7.25 -11.55
CA ILE A 69 7.60 7.32 -11.06
C ILE A 69 7.54 6.47 -9.79
N SER A 70 7.19 7.11 -8.67
CA SER A 70 7.06 6.37 -7.41
C SER A 70 5.86 5.42 -7.47
N THR A 71 6.11 4.17 -7.08
CA THR A 71 5.12 3.08 -7.03
C THR A 71 4.72 2.72 -5.60
N ALA A 72 5.42 3.28 -4.61
CA ALA A 72 5.13 3.04 -3.20
C ALA A 72 3.74 3.58 -2.85
N THR A 73 2.87 2.68 -2.40
CA THR A 73 1.50 2.99 -2.00
C THR A 73 1.20 2.39 -0.63
N GLY A 74 0.31 3.06 0.12
CA GLY A 74 -0.12 2.64 1.44
C GLY A 74 -1.60 2.98 1.62
N SER A 75 -2.33 2.10 2.30
CA SER A 75 -3.77 2.26 2.56
C SER A 75 -4.12 1.69 3.93
N ILE A 76 -5.04 2.34 4.63
CA ILE A 76 -5.67 1.79 5.83
C ILE A 76 -6.80 0.86 5.38
N LEU A 77 -6.80 -0.38 5.86
CA LEU A 77 -7.79 -1.38 5.48
C LEU A 77 -8.67 -1.74 6.69
N PRO A 78 -9.93 -1.29 6.72
CA PRO A 78 -10.87 -1.70 7.76
C PRO A 78 -11.49 -3.07 7.49
N GLY A 79 -11.75 -3.82 8.55
CA GLY A 79 -12.48 -5.09 8.52
C GLY A 79 -13.35 -5.29 9.76
N LEU A 80 -14.38 -6.12 9.58
CA LEU A 80 -15.31 -6.55 10.62
C LEU A 80 -15.52 -8.05 10.46
N GLY A 81 -15.51 -8.79 11.57
CA GLY A 81 -15.70 -10.23 11.55
C GLY A 81 -16.34 -10.76 12.83
N MET A 82 -16.71 -12.04 12.78
CA MET A 82 -17.30 -12.75 13.91
C MET A 82 -16.90 -14.23 13.90
N ILE A 83 -16.81 -14.83 15.09
CA ILE A 83 -16.56 -16.25 15.33
C ILE A 83 -17.68 -16.78 16.23
N VAL A 84 -18.25 -17.92 15.85
CA VAL A 84 -19.24 -18.66 16.65
C VAL A 84 -18.63 -20.00 17.04
N GLU A 85 -18.64 -20.31 18.33
CA GLU A 85 -18.09 -21.55 18.90
C GLU A 85 -19.21 -22.27 19.65
N LEU A 86 -19.46 -23.55 19.31
CA LEU A 86 -20.54 -24.39 19.85
C LEU A 86 -20.04 -25.29 20.98
#